data_AF-A0A520RBS1-F1
#
_entry.id   AF-A0A520RBS1-F1
#
_cell.length_a   1.000
_cell.length_b   1.000
_cell.length_c   1.000
_cell.angle_alpha   90.00
_cell.angle_beta   90.00
_cell.angle_gamma   90.00
#
_symmetry.space_group_name_H-M   'P 1'
#
loop_
_entity.id
_entity.type
_entity.pdbx_description
1 polymer ?
#
loop_
_entity_poly.entity_id
_entity_poly.type
_entity_poly.pdbx_seq_one_letter_code
_entity_poly.pdbx_strand_id
1 'polypeptide(L)'
;MRHYFKPSGQCQETGRDQGHTQMGLDYLSNTCEVAWSQGIDLYSAFENRLLKGFEYTAKYNLGFDVPYEPYRSYQGRYYYKSISGKSRGKLRPMYEKVLNHYQNRAGTETPFTEQAVTKLRKDSYQLNRRPRSVSAVDTLMFAGQRDHRVNTPQAKLPRP
;
A
#
# COMPACT_ATOMS: atom_id res chain seq x y z
N MET A 1 -3.09 14.81 3.19
CA MET A 1 -2.66 13.70 4.09
C MET A 1 -2.88 13.97 5.58
N ARG A 2 -2.44 15.12 6.14
CA ARG A 2 -2.53 15.42 7.60
C ARG A 2 -3.89 15.24 8.25
N HIS A 3 -4.97 15.64 7.58
CA HIS A 3 -6.32 15.55 8.15
C HIS A 3 -7.02 14.22 7.86
N TYR A 4 -6.55 13.47 6.86
CA TYR A 4 -7.19 12.24 6.41
C TYR A 4 -6.68 11.01 7.17
N PHE A 5 -5.38 10.98 7.49
CA PHE A 5 -4.76 9.93 8.28
C PHE A 5 -4.32 10.46 9.63
N LYS A 6 -4.67 9.73 10.71
CA LYS A 6 -4.04 9.89 12.01
C LYS A 6 -2.55 9.50 11.94
N PRO A 7 -1.71 9.92 12.90
CA PRO A 7 -0.31 9.46 12.98
C PRO A 7 -0.16 7.93 13.02
N SER A 8 -1.16 7.22 13.56
CA SER A 8 -1.24 5.75 13.58
C SER A 8 -1.45 5.09 12.22
N GLY A 9 -1.75 5.86 11.16
CA GLY A 9 -2.17 5.33 9.86
C GLY A 9 -3.67 5.08 9.73
N GLN A 10 -4.44 5.18 10.80
CA GLN A 10 -5.90 5.09 10.74
C GLN A 10 -6.49 6.19 9.84
N CYS A 11 -7.35 5.80 8.91
CA CYS A 11 -8.08 6.66 7.99
C CYS A 11 -9.45 7.05 8.58
N GLN A 12 -9.99 8.20 8.17
CA GLN A 12 -11.35 8.62 8.54
C GLN A 12 -12.43 7.57 8.17
N GLU A 13 -12.25 6.87 7.05
CA GLU A 13 -13.20 5.87 6.55
C GLU A 13 -13.03 4.48 7.19
N THR A 14 -12.00 4.27 8.03
CA THR A 14 -11.68 2.97 8.66
C THR A 14 -12.85 2.36 9.43
N GLY A 15 -13.69 3.22 10.03
CA GLY A 15 -14.87 2.79 10.77
C GLY A 15 -16.13 2.57 9.92
N ARG A 16 -16.11 2.96 8.63
CA ARG A 16 -17.26 2.80 7.72
C ARG A 16 -17.30 1.39 7.15
N ASP A 17 -16.32 1.09 6.30
CA ASP A 17 -16.04 -0.24 5.74
C ASP A 17 -14.70 -0.24 5.01
N GLN A 18 -14.18 -1.43 4.73
CA GLN A 18 -12.89 -1.60 4.07
C GLN A 18 -12.92 -1.28 2.58
N GLY A 19 -14.11 -1.20 1.96
CA GLY A 19 -14.24 -0.75 0.57
C GLY A 19 -13.96 0.74 0.42
N HIS A 20 -14.63 1.57 1.23
CA HIS A 20 -14.43 3.02 1.26
C HIS A 20 -13.05 3.40 1.78
N THR A 21 -12.56 2.69 2.80
CA THR A 21 -11.19 2.89 3.30
C THR A 21 -10.18 2.74 2.17
N GLN A 22 -10.21 1.59 1.49
CA GLN A 22 -9.30 1.30 0.38
C GLN A 22 -9.52 2.23 -0.82
N MET A 23 -10.74 2.68 -1.09
CA MET A 23 -11.03 3.69 -2.12
C MET A 23 -10.31 5.01 -1.87
N GLY A 24 -10.36 5.54 -0.66
CA GLY A 24 -9.65 6.79 -0.34
C GLY A 24 -8.13 6.64 -0.41
N LEU A 25 -7.59 5.50 0.02
CA LEU A 25 -6.16 5.19 -0.13
C LEU A 25 -5.73 5.14 -1.60
N ASP A 26 -6.53 4.49 -2.45
CA ASP A 26 -6.29 4.37 -3.89
C ASP A 26 -6.23 5.76 -4.55
N TYR A 27 -7.21 6.62 -4.30
CA TYR A 27 -7.22 7.99 -4.82
C TYR A 27 -6.01 8.80 -4.37
N LEU A 28 -5.63 8.72 -3.09
CA LEU A 28 -4.43 9.40 -2.59
C LEU A 28 -3.15 8.86 -3.25
N SER A 29 -3.05 7.54 -3.46
CA SER A 29 -1.90 6.95 -4.16
C SER A 29 -1.82 7.40 -5.62
N ASN A 30 -2.95 7.53 -6.31
CA ASN A 30 -3.00 8.07 -7.67
C ASN A 30 -2.53 9.53 -7.71
N THR A 31 -2.98 10.37 -6.77
CA THR A 31 -2.51 11.76 -6.67
C THR A 31 -0.99 11.82 -6.45
N CYS A 32 -0.45 10.95 -5.59
CA CYS A 32 0.99 10.91 -5.35
C CYS A 32 1.76 10.45 -6.59
N GLU A 33 1.25 9.49 -7.35
CA GLU A 33 1.90 9.06 -8.60
C GLU A 33 1.87 10.14 -9.69
N VAL A 34 0.77 10.88 -9.81
CA VAL A 34 0.67 12.04 -10.72
C VAL A 34 1.65 13.14 -10.32
N ALA A 35 1.77 13.44 -9.03
CA ALA A 35 2.75 14.43 -8.56
C ALA A 35 4.18 13.94 -8.79
N TRP A 36 4.45 12.66 -8.52
CA TRP A 36 5.77 12.05 -8.71
C TRP A 36 6.24 12.13 -10.16
N SER A 37 5.35 11.88 -11.14
CA SER A 37 5.70 12.00 -12.56
C SER A 37 6.01 13.43 -13.00
N GLN A 38 5.64 14.43 -12.18
CA GLN A 38 5.97 15.85 -12.35
C GLN A 38 7.19 16.28 -11.51
N GLY A 39 7.89 15.34 -10.86
CA GLY A 39 9.03 15.63 -10.01
C GLY A 39 8.67 16.16 -8.62
N ILE A 40 7.40 16.05 -8.20
CA ILE A 40 6.92 16.48 -6.89
C ILE A 40 6.75 15.25 -5.99
N ASP A 41 7.53 15.18 -4.91
CA ASP A 41 7.45 14.08 -3.96
C ASP A 41 6.35 14.30 -2.91
N LEU A 42 5.15 13.82 -3.21
CA LEU A 42 4.05 13.74 -2.24
C LEU A 42 4.03 12.43 -1.44
N TYR A 43 4.80 11.42 -1.86
CA TYR A 43 4.88 10.15 -1.14
C TYR A 43 5.56 10.35 0.22
N SER A 44 6.64 11.13 0.27
CA SER A 44 7.35 11.40 1.54
C SER A 44 6.63 12.35 2.50
N ALA A 45 5.55 12.99 2.04
CA ALA A 45 4.83 14.00 2.81
C ALA A 45 4.37 13.48 4.19
N PHE A 46 4.59 14.31 5.22
CA PHE A 46 4.20 14.03 6.61
C PHE A 46 4.77 12.71 7.17
N GLU A 47 6.05 12.47 6.90
CA GLU A 47 6.80 11.27 7.30
C GLU A 47 6.19 9.99 6.72
N ASN A 48 6.11 9.93 5.38
CA ASN A 48 5.53 8.80 4.65
C ASN A 48 4.09 8.48 5.11
N ARG A 49 3.25 9.51 5.33
CA ARG A 49 1.91 9.30 5.93
C ARG A 49 1.03 8.38 5.09
N LEU A 50 1.18 8.41 3.77
CA LEU A 50 0.48 7.48 2.89
C LEU A 50 0.89 6.03 3.17
N LEU A 51 2.20 5.76 3.30
CA LEU A 51 2.68 4.42 3.66
C LEU A 51 2.12 3.97 5.01
N LYS A 52 2.15 4.83 6.04
CA LYS A 52 1.55 4.51 7.35
C LYS A 52 0.09 4.10 7.21
N GLY A 53 -0.67 4.77 6.35
CA GLY A 53 -2.07 4.42 6.05
C GLY A 53 -2.23 3.08 5.32
N PHE A 54 -1.37 2.81 4.34
CA PHE A 54 -1.34 1.54 3.61
C PHE A 54 -0.95 0.37 4.50
N GLU A 55 0.10 0.49 5.32
CA GLU A 55 0.52 -0.55 6.27
C GLU A 55 -0.58 -0.86 7.28
N TYR A 56 -1.20 0.17 7.87
CA TYR A 56 -2.33 0.01 8.80
C TYR A 56 -3.50 -0.74 8.14
N THR A 57 -3.89 -0.31 6.94
CA THR A 57 -5.06 -0.87 6.24
C THR A 57 -4.79 -2.27 5.73
N ALA A 58 -3.58 -2.53 5.21
CA ALA A 58 -3.14 -3.85 4.79
C ALA A 58 -3.12 -4.82 5.97
N LYS A 59 -2.51 -4.44 7.11
CA LYS A 59 -2.48 -5.25 8.32
C LYS A 59 -3.88 -5.68 8.75
N TYR A 60 -4.82 -4.73 8.81
CA TYR A 60 -6.20 -5.04 9.17
C TYR A 60 -6.87 -5.98 8.16
N ASN A 61 -6.73 -5.72 6.85
CA ASN A 61 -7.34 -6.54 5.81
C ASN A 61 -6.68 -7.92 5.67
N LEU A 62 -5.44 -8.10 6.10
CA LEU A 62 -4.78 -9.41 6.18
C LEU A 62 -5.29 -10.28 7.34
N GLY A 63 -6.14 -9.72 8.21
CA GLY A 63 -6.77 -10.46 9.31
C GLY A 63 -6.17 -10.15 10.69
N PHE A 64 -5.13 -9.33 10.77
CA PHE A 64 -4.56 -8.90 12.05
C PHE A 64 -5.35 -7.75 12.67
N ASP A 65 -5.24 -7.61 13.98
CA ASP A 65 -5.82 -6.46 14.69
C ASP A 65 -4.91 -5.24 14.63
N VAL A 66 -5.55 -4.07 14.70
CA VAL A 66 -4.92 -2.75 14.68
C VAL A 66 -5.57 -1.86 15.73
N PRO A 67 -4.83 -0.96 16.38
CA PRO A 67 -5.41 -0.02 17.32
C PRO A 67 -6.38 0.92 16.59
N TYR A 68 -7.58 1.08 17.12
CA TYR A 68 -8.59 1.96 16.54
C TYR A 68 -9.02 3.03 17.54
N GLU A 69 -9.01 4.28 17.11
CA GLU A 69 -9.57 5.42 17.84
C GLU A 69 -10.92 5.79 17.22
N PRO A 70 -12.02 5.90 18.01
CA PRO A 70 -13.31 6.34 17.49
C PRO A 70 -13.22 7.60 16.64
N TYR A 71 -13.84 7.56 15.46
CA TYR A 71 -13.84 8.69 14.53
C TYR A 71 -15.19 9.38 14.52
N ARG A 72 -15.19 10.70 14.71
CA ARG A 72 -16.36 11.55 14.52
C ARG A 72 -16.07 12.56 13.42
N SER A 73 -16.95 12.64 12.42
CA SER A 73 -16.84 13.64 11.36
C SER A 73 -17.08 15.04 11.92
N TYR A 74 -16.53 16.05 11.24
CA TYR A 74 -16.62 17.45 11.66
C TYR A 74 -18.07 17.92 11.93
N GLN A 75 -19.01 17.58 11.04
CA GLN A 75 -20.43 17.91 11.20
C GLN A 75 -21.19 16.95 12.15
N GLY A 76 -20.50 15.97 12.73
CA GLY A 76 -21.09 14.96 13.62
C GLY A 76 -22.00 13.93 12.93
N ARG A 77 -22.21 14.02 11.61
CA ARG A 77 -23.05 13.10 10.83
C ARG A 77 -22.58 11.64 10.93
N TYR A 78 -21.27 11.43 11.03
CA TYR A 78 -20.69 10.10 11.16
C TYR A 78 -19.98 9.99 12.50
N TYR A 79 -20.31 8.94 13.25
CA TYR A 79 -19.60 8.57 14.46
C TYR A 79 -19.37 7.06 14.47
N TYR A 80 -18.14 6.67 14.15
CA TYR A 80 -17.72 5.28 14.12
C TYR A 80 -17.02 4.93 15.44
N LYS A 81 -17.70 4.14 16.27
CA LYS A 81 -17.21 3.74 17.60
C LYS A 81 -16.16 2.63 17.55
N SER A 82 -16.18 1.83 16.49
CA SER A 82 -15.27 0.70 16.28
C SER A 82 -14.85 0.61 14.82
N ILE A 83 -13.74 -0.08 14.59
CA ILE A 83 -13.30 -0.41 13.24
C ILE A 83 -14.31 -1.35 12.56
N SER A 84 -14.61 -1.10 11.29
CA SER A 84 -15.59 -1.89 10.56
C SER A 84 -14.96 -3.10 9.88
N GLY A 85 -15.48 -4.29 10.19
CA GLY A 85 -15.13 -5.54 9.52
C GLY A 85 -15.82 -5.73 8.16
N LYS A 86 -16.72 -4.81 7.76
CA LYS A 86 -17.42 -4.93 6.47
C LYS A 86 -16.41 -4.86 5.32
N SER A 87 -16.49 -5.86 4.44
CA SER A 87 -15.56 -6.06 3.31
C SER A 87 -14.10 -6.32 3.71
N ARG A 88 -13.81 -6.67 4.97
CA ARG A 88 -12.45 -7.02 5.42
C ARG A 88 -11.93 -8.22 4.62
N GLY A 89 -10.66 -8.15 4.22
CA GLY A 89 -10.00 -9.18 3.43
C GLY A 89 -10.18 -9.07 1.93
N LYS A 90 -11.07 -8.18 1.46
CA LYS A 90 -11.22 -7.87 0.03
C LYS A 90 -10.15 -6.85 -0.39
N LEU A 91 -8.90 -7.30 -0.49
CA LEU A 91 -7.78 -6.49 -0.94
C LEU A 91 -8.02 -6.00 -2.38
N ARG A 92 -7.44 -4.85 -2.73
CA ARG A 92 -7.56 -4.24 -4.07
C ARG A 92 -6.17 -4.08 -4.72
N PRO A 93 -6.04 -4.09 -6.06
CA PRO A 93 -4.73 -4.06 -6.73
C PRO A 93 -3.82 -2.85 -6.47
N MET A 94 -4.34 -1.77 -5.84
CA MET A 94 -3.57 -0.53 -5.65
C MET A 94 -2.37 -0.67 -4.70
N TYR A 95 -2.29 -1.74 -3.89
CA TYR A 95 -1.11 -2.02 -3.06
C TYR A 95 0.16 -2.20 -3.91
N GLU A 96 0.07 -2.67 -5.15
CA GLU A 96 1.23 -2.86 -6.06
C GLU A 96 1.98 -1.55 -6.33
N LYS A 97 1.23 -0.48 -6.61
CA LYS A 97 1.81 0.83 -6.92
C LYS A 97 2.57 1.40 -5.71
N VAL A 98 1.97 1.25 -4.54
CA VAL A 98 2.55 1.73 -3.28
C VAL A 98 3.77 0.89 -2.91
N LEU A 99 3.70 -0.43 -3.06
CA LEU A 99 4.84 -1.31 -2.88
C LEU A 99 6.00 -0.89 -3.79
N ASN A 100 5.72 -0.68 -5.08
CA ASN A 100 6.74 -0.28 -6.04
C ASN A 100 7.42 1.04 -5.67
N HIS A 101 6.64 2.06 -5.30
CA HIS A 101 7.22 3.34 -4.89
C HIS A 101 8.10 3.17 -3.65
N TYR A 102 7.55 2.64 -2.55
CA TYR A 102 8.27 2.64 -1.28
C TYR A 102 9.40 1.62 -1.24
N GLN A 103 9.19 0.40 -1.71
CA GLN A 103 10.21 -0.65 -1.64
C GLN A 103 11.27 -0.48 -2.75
N ASN A 104 10.86 -0.31 -4.01
CA ASN A 104 11.83 -0.30 -5.12
C ASN A 104 12.44 1.08 -5.37
N ARG A 105 11.63 2.15 -5.37
CA ARG A 105 12.15 3.51 -5.65
C ARG A 105 12.79 4.13 -4.41
N ALA A 106 12.20 3.93 -3.22
CA ALA A 106 12.64 4.57 -1.99
C ALA A 106 13.39 3.67 -0.98
N GLY A 107 13.47 2.35 -1.22
CA GLY A 107 14.17 1.42 -0.32
C GLY A 107 13.58 1.32 1.10
N THR A 108 12.30 1.68 1.27
CA THR A 108 11.59 1.68 2.54
C THR A 108 10.87 0.35 2.78
N GLU A 109 10.92 -0.16 4.01
CA GLU A 109 10.23 -1.40 4.39
C GLU A 109 8.70 -1.23 4.38
N THR A 110 8.01 -2.24 3.84
CA THR A 110 6.55 -2.24 3.68
C THR A 110 5.94 -3.62 3.98
N PRO A 111 6.13 -4.16 5.20
CA PRO A 111 5.89 -5.58 5.49
C PRO A 111 4.44 -6.02 5.26
N PHE A 112 3.43 -5.19 5.58
CA PHE A 112 2.03 -5.57 5.37
C PHE A 112 1.55 -5.27 3.95
N THR A 113 2.04 -4.21 3.33
CA THR A 113 1.75 -3.89 1.92
C THR A 113 2.29 -4.97 0.98
N GLU A 114 3.52 -5.46 1.23
CA GLU A 114 4.13 -6.57 0.49
C GLU A 114 3.34 -7.87 0.65
N GLN A 115 2.88 -8.18 1.87
CA GLN A 115 2.00 -9.32 2.12
C GLN A 115 0.66 -9.20 1.40
N ALA A 116 0.07 -7.99 1.36
CA ALA A 116 -1.18 -7.73 0.65
C ALA A 116 -1.02 -7.94 -0.86
N VAL A 117 0.05 -7.43 -1.45
CA VAL A 117 0.44 -7.68 -2.85
C VAL A 117 0.62 -9.17 -3.11
N THR A 118 1.40 -9.85 -2.27
CA THR A 118 1.66 -11.28 -2.40
C THR A 118 0.36 -12.10 -2.37
N LYS A 119 -0.58 -11.74 -1.49
CA LYS A 119 -1.90 -12.36 -1.43
C LYS A 119 -2.71 -12.09 -2.70
N LEU A 120 -2.76 -10.85 -3.18
CA LEU A 120 -3.44 -10.49 -4.42
C LEU A 120 -2.93 -11.27 -5.64
N ARG A 121 -1.60 -11.43 -5.76
CA ARG A 121 -0.98 -12.22 -6.83
C ARG A 121 -1.34 -13.70 -6.75
N LYS A 122 -1.38 -14.27 -5.55
CA LYS A 122 -1.80 -15.66 -5.32
C LYS A 122 -3.28 -15.85 -5.68
N ASP A 123 -4.14 -14.94 -5.23
CA ASP A 123 -5.58 -14.99 -5.49
C ASP A 123 -5.88 -14.83 -6.99
N SER A 124 -5.16 -13.94 -7.69
CA SER A 124 -5.32 -13.77 -9.14
C SER A 124 -4.87 -15.00 -9.93
N TYR A 125 -3.78 -15.66 -9.51
CA TYR A 125 -3.34 -16.92 -10.11
C TYR A 125 -4.37 -18.04 -9.92
N GLN A 126 -4.97 -18.15 -8.73
CA GLN A 126 -6.01 -19.14 -8.46
C GLN A 126 -7.28 -18.91 -9.30
N LEU A 127 -7.66 -17.65 -9.52
CA LEU A 127 -8.78 -17.29 -10.39
C LEU A 127 -8.47 -17.54 -11.88
N ASN A 128 -7.22 -17.38 -12.31
CA ASN A 128 -6.74 -17.50 -13.68
C ASN A 128 -6.41 -18.95 -14.12
N ARG A 129 -7.02 -19.98 -13.51
CA ARG A 129 -7.10 -21.33 -14.10
C ARG A 129 -7.93 -21.40 -15.40
N ARG A 130 -8.34 -20.25 -15.95
CA ARG A 130 -8.76 -20.02 -17.34
C ARG A 130 -7.78 -19.03 -17.98
N PRO A 131 -7.33 -19.22 -19.24
CA PRO A 131 -6.18 -18.51 -19.77
C PRO A 131 -6.50 -17.03 -20.01
N ARG A 132 -6.08 -16.16 -19.09
CA ARG A 132 -5.83 -14.74 -19.33
C ARG A 132 -4.55 -14.31 -18.63
N SER A 133 -3.86 -13.37 -19.25
CA SER A 133 -2.49 -12.97 -18.91
C SER A 133 -2.35 -12.55 -17.45
N VAL A 134 -1.18 -12.80 -16.88
CA VAL A 134 -0.67 -12.12 -15.68
C VAL A 134 -0.98 -10.62 -15.81
N SER A 135 -1.50 -10.00 -14.75
CA SER A 135 -2.02 -8.63 -14.87
C SER A 135 -0.90 -7.72 -15.38
N ALA A 136 -1.13 -6.99 -16.47
CA ALA A 136 -0.08 -6.17 -17.09
C ALA A 136 0.51 -5.14 -16.12
N VAL A 137 -0.25 -4.75 -15.09
CA VAL A 137 0.20 -3.85 -14.03
C VAL A 137 1.32 -4.44 -13.16
N ASP A 138 1.39 -5.77 -12.98
CA ASP A 138 2.49 -6.41 -12.25
C ASP A 138 3.83 -6.18 -12.94
N THR A 139 3.90 -6.37 -14.25
CA THR A 139 5.15 -6.21 -15.01
C THR A 139 5.48 -4.75 -15.26
N LEU A 140 4.48 -3.91 -15.55
CA LEU A 140 4.69 -2.51 -15.92
C LEU A 140 5.21 -1.65 -14.75
N MET A 141 4.82 -1.94 -13.50
CA MET A 141 5.29 -1.16 -12.36
C MET A 141 6.79 -1.38 -12.07
N PHE A 142 7.32 -2.54 -12.44
CA PHE A 142 8.71 -2.93 -12.19
C PHE A 142 9.60 -2.82 -13.44
N ALA A 143 9.03 -2.51 -14.61
CA ALA A 143 9.78 -2.38 -15.87
C ALA A 143 10.69 -1.13 -15.86
N GLY A 144 11.98 -1.31 -16.12
CA GLY A 144 12.97 -0.23 -16.22
C GLY A 144 13.72 0.11 -14.92
N GLN A 145 13.51 -0.64 -13.84
CA GLN A 145 14.22 -0.45 -12.57
C GLN A 145 15.52 -1.28 -12.55
N ARG A 146 16.64 -0.66 -12.16
CA ARG A 146 17.92 -1.36 -11.99
C ARG A 146 17.81 -2.29 -10.77
N ASP A 147 18.17 -3.54 -10.96
CA ASP A 147 18.15 -4.55 -9.91
C ASP A 147 19.23 -4.22 -8.86
N HIS A 148 18.83 -3.64 -7.72
CA HIS A 148 19.74 -3.35 -6.62
C HIS A 148 20.18 -4.60 -5.85
N ARG A 149 19.71 -5.80 -6.24
CA ARG A 149 20.18 -7.08 -5.69
C ARG A 149 21.47 -7.58 -6.32
N VAL A 150 22.03 -6.86 -7.30
CA VAL A 150 23.31 -7.19 -7.95
C VAL A 150 24.33 -6.08 -7.67
N ASN A 151 24.70 -5.91 -6.40
CA ASN A 151 25.91 -5.16 -6.05
C ASN A 151 26.50 -5.62 -4.72
N THR A 152 26.74 -6.92 -4.59
CA THR A 152 27.73 -7.42 -3.64
C THR A 152 29.10 -7.32 -4.33
N PRO A 153 30.07 -6.55 -3.80
CA PRO A 153 31.41 -6.56 -4.37
C PRO A 153 31.98 -7.97 -4.25
N GLN A 154 32.28 -8.62 -5.38
CA GLN A 154 33.10 -9.83 -5.37
C GLN A 154 34.46 -9.47 -4.76
N ALA A 155 34.74 -10.04 -3.58
CA ALA A 155 36.08 -10.01 -3.01
C ALA A 155 37.04 -10.66 -4.01
N LYS A 156 37.96 -9.87 -4.57
CA LYS A 156 39.04 -10.36 -5.41
C LYS A 156 40.00 -11.16 -4.51
N LEU A 157 40.02 -12.48 -4.69
CA LEU A 157 41.11 -13.32 -4.19
C LEU A 157 42.42 -12.89 -4.86
N PRO A 158 43.52 -12.71 -4.10
CA PRO A 158 44.82 -12.48 -4.68
C PRO A 158 45.28 -13.74 -5.43
N ARG A 159 45.82 -13.53 -6.63
CA ARG A 159 46.45 -14.56 -7.49
C ARG A 159 47.98 -14.47 -7.34
N PRO A 160 48.68 -15.57 -7.63
CA PRO A 160 49.50 -16.38 -6.71
C PRO A 160 50.73 -15.67 -6.13
#